data_AF-A0A553CLC5-F1
#
_entry.id   AF-A0A553CLC5-F1
#
_cell.length_a   1.000
_cell.length_b   1.000
_cell.length_c   1.000
_cell.angle_alpha   90.00
_cell.angle_beta   90.00
_cell.angle_gamma   90.00
#
_symmetry.space_group_name_H-M   'P 1'
#
loop_
_entity.id
_entity.type
_entity.pdbx_description
1 polymer ?
#
loop_
_entity_poly.entity_id
_entity_poly.type
_entity_poly.pdbx_seq_one_letter_code
_entity_poly.pdbx_strand_id
1 'polypeptide(L)'
;MRYITLKNEEIEVLEYLYQNNPNATVRKRSQCFVLSHQKHKIKDLASIFNVSRRTIERWYDSWAEIGVDPLAISEERGAKTLLKDYSKEVSEQLELHNSNLKNVLT
;
A
#
# COMPACT_ATOMS: atom_id res chain seq x y z
N MET A 1 19.19 9.17 -12.95
CA MET A 1 18.66 7.99 -12.24
C MET A 1 18.34 8.41 -10.82
N ARG A 2 17.14 8.10 -10.31
CA ARG A 2 16.69 8.49 -8.97
C ARG A 2 17.12 7.44 -7.95
N TYR A 3 17.64 7.89 -6.83
CA TYR A 3 17.98 7.06 -5.66
C TYR A 3 17.28 7.65 -4.45
N ILE A 4 17.09 6.83 -3.43
CA ILE A 4 16.57 7.32 -2.15
C ILE A 4 17.73 7.62 -1.20
N THR A 5 17.62 8.72 -0.48
CA THR A 5 18.54 9.06 0.61
C THR A 5 17.80 8.81 1.92
N LEU A 6 18.36 7.93 2.74
CA LEU A 6 17.82 7.54 4.03
C LEU A 6 18.78 8.00 5.12
N LYS A 7 18.25 8.28 6.31
CA LYS A 7 19.04 8.46 7.54
C LYS A 7 19.41 7.11 8.12
N ASN A 8 20.45 7.07 8.95
CA ASN A 8 20.88 5.82 9.60
C ASN A 8 19.75 5.17 10.43
N GLU A 9 18.97 5.97 11.16
CA GLU A 9 17.80 5.51 11.92
C GLU A 9 16.76 4.82 11.01
N GLU A 10 16.51 5.36 9.82
CA GLU A 10 15.55 4.78 8.87
C GLU A 10 16.07 3.47 8.30
N ILE A 11 17.38 3.36 8.06
CA ILE A 11 18.02 2.14 7.58
C ILE A 11 17.87 1.02 8.61
N GLU A 12 18.15 1.30 9.89
CA GLU A 12 17.99 0.32 10.97
C GLU A 12 16.54 -0.18 11.07
N VAL A 13 15.56 0.72 10.97
CA VAL A 13 14.13 0.36 10.96
C VAL A 13 13.80 -0.52 9.76
N LEU A 14 14.29 -0.18 8.56
CA LEU A 14 14.02 -0.95 7.35
C LEU A 14 14.66 -2.34 7.40
N GLU A 15 15.87 -2.47 7.95
CA GLU A 15 16.55 -3.75 8.15
C GLU A 15 15.80 -4.61 9.19
N TYR A 16 15.36 -4.01 10.30
CA TYR A 16 14.53 -4.69 11.29
C TYR A 16 13.22 -5.20 10.67
N LEU A 17 12.54 -4.36 9.87
CA LEU A 17 11.31 -4.74 9.16
C LEU A 17 11.55 -5.86 8.15
N TYR A 18 12.67 -5.83 7.42
CA TYR A 18 13.03 -6.89 6.49
C TYR A 18 13.18 -8.25 7.18
N GLN A 19 13.76 -8.28 8.39
CA GLN A 19 14.00 -9.52 9.13
C GLN A 19 12.75 -10.04 9.86
N ASN A 20 11.98 -9.15 10.48
CA ASN A 20 10.98 -9.55 11.48
C ASN A 20 9.53 -9.36 11.04
N ASN A 21 9.25 -8.57 9.99
CA ASN A 21 7.86 -8.24 9.65
C ASN A 21 7.15 -9.47 9.06
N PRO A 22 5.93 -9.83 9.52
CA PRO A 22 5.19 -10.98 9.00
C PRO A 22 4.74 -10.79 7.54
N ASN A 23 4.54 -9.55 7.09
CA ASN A 23 4.08 -9.25 5.74
C ASN A 23 5.23 -9.29 4.72
N ALA A 24 5.15 -10.22 3.76
CA ALA A 24 6.16 -10.39 2.72
C ALA A 24 6.34 -9.16 1.82
N THR A 25 5.26 -8.39 1.60
CA THR A 25 5.34 -7.14 0.83
C THR A 25 6.15 -6.09 1.56
N VAL A 26 5.93 -5.94 2.87
CA VAL A 26 6.71 -5.01 3.71
C VAL A 26 8.18 -5.38 3.65
N ARG A 27 8.52 -6.66 3.87
CA ARG A 27 9.91 -7.14 3.80
C ARG A 27 10.56 -6.80 2.46
N LYS A 28 9.91 -7.14 1.34
CA LYS A 28 10.44 -6.88 -0.01
C LYS A 28 10.66 -5.40 -0.27
N ARG A 29 9.68 -4.55 0.09
CA ARG A 29 9.79 -3.10 -0.10
C ARG A 29 10.91 -2.54 0.76
N SER A 30 11.00 -2.94 2.04
CA SER A 30 12.08 -2.49 2.93
C SER A 30 13.46 -2.79 2.35
N GLN A 31 13.67 -4.02 1.87
CA GLN A 31 14.91 -4.41 1.21
C GLN A 31 15.19 -3.57 -0.05
N CYS A 32 14.17 -3.25 -0.84
CA CYS A 32 14.32 -2.39 -2.02
C CYS A 32 14.80 -0.98 -1.65
N PHE A 33 14.31 -0.40 -0.56
CA PHE A 33 14.74 0.92 -0.09
C PHE A 33 16.21 0.91 0.35
N VAL A 34 16.62 -0.09 1.14
CA VAL A 34 18.01 -0.25 1.59
C VAL A 34 18.95 -0.38 0.39
N LEU A 35 18.63 -1.23 -0.59
CA LEU A 35 19.44 -1.40 -1.80
C LEU A 35 19.48 -0.12 -2.66
N SER A 36 18.37 0.61 -2.77
CA SER A 36 18.34 1.90 -3.48
C SER A 36 19.26 2.92 -2.83
N HIS A 37 19.31 2.95 -1.49
CA HIS A 37 20.23 3.81 -0.74
C HIS A 37 21.70 3.48 -1.03
N GLN A 38 22.01 2.19 -1.17
CA GLN A 38 23.32 1.67 -1.60
C GLN A 38 23.65 1.91 -3.10
N LYS A 39 22.86 2.75 -3.79
CA LYS A 39 23.04 3.13 -5.21
C LYS A 39 22.79 2.02 -6.23
N HIS A 40 22.02 0.99 -5.88
CA HIS A 40 21.53 0.04 -6.88
C HIS A 40 20.54 0.71 -7.86
N LYS A 41 20.65 0.42 -9.16
CA LYS A 41 19.83 1.05 -10.19
C LYS A 41 18.39 0.52 -10.12
N ILE A 42 17.41 1.41 -10.35
CA ILE A 42 15.98 1.04 -10.42
C ILE A 42 15.73 -0.09 -11.42
N LYS A 43 16.47 -0.15 -12.53
CA LYS A 43 16.33 -1.24 -13.52
C LYS A 43 16.69 -2.60 -12.93
N ASP A 44 17.74 -2.67 -12.11
CA ASP A 44 18.21 -3.90 -11.51
C ASP A 44 17.28 -4.30 -10.37
N LEU A 45 16.87 -3.34 -9.55
CA LEU A 45 15.85 -3.54 -8.50
C LEU A 45 14.52 -4.05 -9.08
N ALA A 46 14.07 -3.47 -10.19
CA ALA A 46 12.87 -3.93 -10.89
C ALA A 46 12.97 -5.42 -11.30
N SER A 47 14.16 -5.84 -11.76
CA SER A 47 14.43 -7.24 -12.10
C SER A 47 14.47 -8.14 -10.87
N ILE A 48 15.14 -7.71 -9.78
CA ILE A 48 15.30 -8.48 -8.55
C ILE A 48 13.96 -8.74 -7.87
N PHE A 49 13.12 -7.70 -7.77
CA PHE A 49 11.82 -7.77 -7.10
C PHE A 49 10.68 -8.17 -8.04
N ASN A 50 10.96 -8.42 -9.31
CA ASN A 50 9.99 -8.76 -10.35
C ASN A 50 8.81 -7.76 -10.42
N VAL A 51 9.13 -6.46 -10.42
CA VAL A 51 8.16 -5.36 -10.50
C VAL A 51 8.53 -4.39 -11.60
N SER A 52 7.57 -3.56 -12.05
CA SER A 52 7.87 -2.52 -13.02
C SER A 52 8.72 -1.40 -12.39
N ARG A 53 9.53 -0.72 -13.21
CA ARG A 53 10.28 0.47 -12.76
C ARG A 53 9.35 1.55 -12.19
N ARG A 54 8.19 1.73 -12.81
CA ARG A 54 7.15 2.68 -12.36
C ARG A 54 6.59 2.33 -10.98
N THR A 55 6.55 1.05 -10.64
CA THR A 55 6.14 0.60 -9.30
C THR A 55 7.16 1.04 -8.25
N ILE A 56 8.46 0.90 -8.54
CA ILE A 56 9.53 1.34 -7.63
C ILE A 56 9.54 2.86 -7.49
N GLU A 57 9.37 3.60 -8.58
CA GLU A 57 9.27 5.07 -8.54
C GLU A 57 8.10 5.52 -7.64
N ARG A 58 6.94 4.87 -7.78
CA ARG A 58 5.79 5.12 -6.90
C ARG A 58 6.09 4.84 -5.43
N TRP A 59 6.84 3.78 -5.13
CA TRP A 59 7.27 3.52 -3.75
C TRP A 59 8.14 4.66 -3.22
N TYR A 60 9.04 5.21 -4.03
CA TYR A 60 9.88 6.34 -3.63
C TYR A 60 9.07 7.62 -3.43
N ASP A 61 8.08 7.87 -4.28
CA ASP A 61 7.16 9.00 -4.12
C ASP A 61 6.37 8.88 -2.81
N SER A 62 5.76 7.73 -2.56
CA SER A 62 5.00 7.52 -1.33
C SER A 62 5.87 7.61 -0.08
N TRP A 63 7.12 7.12 -0.13
CA TRP A 63 8.06 7.27 0.99
C TRP A 63 8.38 8.73 1.27
N ALA A 64 8.59 9.55 0.24
CA ALA A 64 8.89 10.96 0.41
C ALA A 64 7.72 11.75 1.02
N GLU A 65 6.47 11.30 0.81
CA GLU A 65 5.27 11.92 1.37
C GLU A 65 4.93 11.45 2.80
N ILE A 66 5.03 10.15 3.09
CA ILE A 66 4.43 9.53 4.28
C ILE A 66 5.43 8.67 5.09
N GLY A 67 6.68 8.52 4.63
CA GLY A 67 7.71 7.74 5.34
C GLY A 67 7.46 6.22 5.29
N VAL A 68 7.39 5.57 6.46
CA VAL A 68 7.36 4.09 6.62
C VAL A 68 6.01 3.45 6.30
N ASP A 69 4.91 4.18 6.45
CA ASP A 69 3.54 3.72 6.24
C ASP A 69 3.25 3.05 4.86
N PRO A 70 3.79 3.54 3.72
CA PRO A 70 3.56 2.96 2.39
C PRO A 70 4.16 1.57 2.18
N LEU A 71 4.90 1.00 3.13
CA LEU A 71 5.47 -0.34 2.99
C LEU A 71 4.39 -1.42 3.00
N ALA A 72 3.29 -1.20 3.71
CA ALA A 72 2.15 -2.09 3.69
C ALA A 72 1.28 -1.85 2.43
N ILE A 73 0.41 -2.81 2.13
CA ILE A 73 -0.73 -2.56 1.26
C ILE A 73 -1.83 -2.05 2.20
N SER A 74 -2.38 -0.87 1.93
CA SER A 74 -3.51 -0.36 2.72
C SER A 74 -4.65 -1.37 2.69
N GLU A 75 -5.25 -1.64 3.86
CA GLU A 75 -6.35 -2.58 4.02
C GLU A 75 -7.56 -2.20 3.13
N GLU A 76 -7.67 -0.92 2.77
CA GLU A 76 -8.68 -0.39 1.86
C GLU A 76 -8.57 -0.90 0.42
N ARG A 77 -7.47 -1.56 0.05
CA ARG A 77 -7.32 -2.18 -1.28
C ARG A 77 -7.78 -3.63 -1.26
N GLY A 78 -9.05 -3.81 -1.62
CA GLY A 78 -9.69 -5.10 -1.89
C GLY A 78 -11.10 -4.90 -2.47
N ALA A 79 -11.75 -5.98 -2.90
CA ALA A 79 -13.18 -5.92 -3.17
C ALA A 79 -13.88 -5.58 -1.85
N LYS A 80 -14.58 -4.45 -1.80
CA LYS A 80 -15.36 -4.06 -0.62
C LYS A 80 -16.31 -5.21 -0.28
N THR A 81 -16.37 -5.58 1.00
CA THR A 81 -17.33 -6.58 1.47
C THR A 81 -18.72 -6.15 1.03
N LEU A 82 -19.49 -7.09 0.47
CA LEU A 82 -20.90 -6.85 0.16
C LEU A 82 -21.61 -6.33 1.42
N LEU A 83 -22.66 -5.53 1.25
CA LEU A 83 -23.44 -4.85 2.30
C LEU A 83 -24.19 -5.80 3.27
N LYS A 84 -23.64 -6.98 3.58
CA LYS A 84 -24.25 -8.04 4.38
C LYS A 84 -24.70 -7.55 5.75
N ASP A 85 -23.91 -6.68 6.37
CA ASP A 85 -24.18 -6.19 7.73
C ASP A 85 -25.29 -5.12 7.76
N TYR A 86 -25.61 -4.51 6.61
CA TYR A 86 -26.60 -3.45 6.46
C TYR A 86 -27.91 -3.92 5.83
N SER A 87 -28.11 -5.23 5.65
CA SER A 87 -29.28 -5.78 4.95
C SER A 87 -30.61 -5.35 5.60
N LYS A 88 -30.66 -5.20 6.92
CA LYS A 88 -31.87 -4.80 7.65
C LYS A 88 -32.19 -3.32 7.41
N GLU A 89 -31.20 -2.45 7.58
CA GLU A 89 -31.33 -1.00 7.39
C GLU A 89 -31.67 -0.66 5.93
N VAL A 90 -31.05 -1.36 4.98
CA VAL A 90 -31.40 -1.24 3.55
C VAL A 90 -32.84 -1.64 3.30
N SER A 91 -33.35 -2.70 3.95
CA SER A 91 -34.74 -3.14 3.78
C SER A 91 -35.73 -2.11 4.34
N GLU A 92 -35.46 -1.56 5.53
CA GLU A 92 -36.28 -0.50 6.16
C GLU A 92 -36.32 0.77 5.30
N GLN A 93 -35.19 1.18 4.73
CA GLN A 93 -35.12 2.33 3.82
C GLN A 93 -35.81 2.06 2.48
N LEU A 94 -35.78 0.81 1.98
CA LEU A 94 -36.49 0.41 0.76
C LEU A 94 -38.01 0.48 0.95
N GLU A 95 -38.51 0.13 2.14
CA GLU A 95 -39.93 0.24 2.47
C GLU A 95 -40.38 1.71 2.53
N LEU A 96 -39.56 2.57 3.14
CA LEU A 96 -39.85 4.00 3.29
C LEU A 96 -39.75 4.78 1.96
N HIS A 97 -38.82 4.39 1.09
CA HIS A 97 -38.49 5.09 -0.16
C HIS A 97 -38.67 4.20 -1.40
N ASN A 98 -39.68 3.33 -1.41
CA ASN A 98 -39.89 2.35 -2.49
C ASN A 98 -40.04 2.97 -3.88
N SER A 99 -40.50 4.22 -3.93
CA SER A 99 -40.87 4.91 -5.16
C SER A 99 -39.65 5.54 -5.85
N ASN A 100 -38.55 5.75 -5.11
CA ASN A 100 -37.32 6.30 -5.64
C ASN A 100 -36.09 5.75 -4.92
N LEU A 101 -35.51 4.71 -5.52
CA LEU A 101 -34.31 4.03 -5.03
C LEU A 101 -33.06 4.91 -4.96
N LYS A 102 -33.04 6.08 -5.63
CA LYS A 102 -31.92 7.02 -5.49
C LYS A 102 -31.79 7.52 -4.05
N ASN A 103 -32.89 7.64 -3.32
CA ASN A 103 -32.86 8.10 -1.93
C ASN A 103 -32.22 7.06 -0.98
N VAL A 104 -32.07 5.80 -1.41
CA VAL A 104 -31.50 4.69 -0.62
C VAL A 104 -30.05 4.39 -1.01
N LEU A 105 -29.63 4.73 -2.24
CA LEU A 105 -28.35 4.33 -2.82
C LEU A 105 -27.30 5.45 -2.94
N THR A 106 -27.61 6.67 -2.50
CA THR A 106 -26.72 7.85 -2.61
C THR A 106 -25.88 8.00 -1.36
#